data_AF-A0A954LLS3-F1
#
_entry.id   AF-A0A954LLS3-F1
#
_cell.length_a   1.000
_cell.length_b   1.000
_cell.length_c   1.000
_cell.angle_alpha   90.00
_cell.angle_beta   90.00
_cell.angle_gamma   90.00
#
_symmetry.space_group_name_H-M   'P 1'
#
loop_
_entity.id
_entity.type
_entity.pdbx_description
1 polymer ?
#
loop_
_entity_poly.entity_id
_entity_poly.type
_entity_poly.pdbx_seq_one_letter_code
_entity_poly.pdbx_strand_id
1 'polypeptide(L)'
;MVVFFSAITSTIRADQLLRDQANDVMKKAATYYHMKVSTHGGYVYHYSPDLTKRWGEGVASPDQVWVQPPGTPTVGLAFLEAYKATGDSFYLDAATEAAEVLVYGQLQSGGWTNCIDFNPRGDRTAQYRNGKGRGKNNSSLDDGQTQSALQLLIAVDQAHKFQQKSIHNAAQIGLTALLNAQFSNGAFPQVWTGPVSKELPSDIKANYPDYDWR
;
A
#
# COMPACT_ATOMS: atom_id res chain seq x y z
N MET A 1 14.23 -53.34 4.00
CA MET A 1 14.49 -52.13 3.18
C MET A 1 13.33 -51.74 2.25
N VAL A 2 12.09 -52.19 2.48
CA VAL A 2 10.91 -51.90 1.64
C VAL A 2 9.90 -50.99 2.37
N VAL A 3 9.79 -51.13 3.70
CA VAL A 3 8.88 -50.32 4.53
C VAL A 3 9.27 -48.84 4.57
N PHE A 4 10.58 -48.53 4.58
CA PHE A 4 11.08 -47.15 4.57
C PHE A 4 10.77 -46.40 3.25
N PHE A 5 10.81 -47.09 2.11
CA PHE A 5 10.52 -46.48 0.81
C PHE A 5 9.02 -46.17 0.62
N SER A 6 8.14 -46.99 1.18
CA SER A 6 6.67 -46.81 1.09
C SER A 6 6.14 -45.69 1.98
N ALA A 7 6.77 -45.43 3.14
CA ALA A 7 6.37 -44.33 4.01
C ALA A 7 6.76 -42.97 3.41
N ILE A 8 7.96 -42.87 2.81
CA ILE A 8 8.48 -41.64 2.20
C ILE A 8 7.61 -41.21 1.00
N THR A 9 7.17 -42.13 0.15
CA THR A 9 6.29 -41.82 -0.99
C THR A 9 4.88 -41.39 -0.55
N SER A 10 4.36 -41.95 0.55
CA SER A 10 3.07 -41.54 1.11
C SER A 10 3.11 -40.10 1.66
N THR A 11 4.19 -39.72 2.36
CA THR A 11 4.35 -38.37 2.92
C THR A 11 4.53 -37.32 1.82
N ILE A 12 5.35 -37.60 0.80
CA ILE A 12 5.55 -36.70 -0.34
C ILE A 12 4.22 -36.44 -1.08
N ARG A 13 3.40 -37.48 -1.25
CA ARG A 13 2.09 -37.34 -1.90
C ARG A 13 1.09 -36.51 -1.07
N ALA A 14 1.08 -36.69 0.24
CA ALA A 14 0.23 -35.91 1.14
C ALA A 14 0.64 -34.43 1.16
N ASP A 15 1.95 -34.15 1.18
CA ASP A 15 2.47 -32.78 1.12
C ASP A 15 2.14 -32.10 -0.21
N GLN A 16 2.26 -32.83 -1.33
CA GLN A 16 1.89 -32.31 -2.63
C GLN A 16 0.38 -31.97 -2.68
N LEU A 17 -0.48 -32.86 -2.20
CA LEU A 17 -1.93 -32.62 -2.15
C LEU A 17 -2.26 -31.38 -1.32
N LEU A 18 -1.61 -31.19 -0.17
CA LEU A 18 -1.82 -30.02 0.68
C LEU A 18 -1.37 -28.72 -0.02
N ARG A 19 -0.25 -28.75 -0.75
CA ARG A 19 0.22 -27.60 -1.54
C ARG A 19 -0.76 -27.25 -2.66
N ASP A 20 -1.26 -28.26 -3.38
CA ASP A 20 -2.22 -28.05 -4.46
C ASP A 20 -3.52 -27.45 -3.91
N GLN A 21 -4.04 -27.98 -2.80
CA GLN A 21 -5.22 -27.43 -2.12
C GLN A 21 -4.99 -26.00 -1.63
N ALA A 22 -3.83 -25.69 -1.06
CA ALA A 22 -3.48 -24.35 -0.62
C ALA A 22 -3.44 -23.36 -1.81
N ASN A 23 -2.84 -23.77 -2.93
CA ASN A 23 -2.80 -22.97 -4.16
C ASN A 23 -4.20 -22.70 -4.71
N ASP A 24 -5.05 -23.73 -4.79
CA ASP A 24 -6.43 -23.61 -5.29
C ASP A 24 -7.27 -22.64 -4.44
N VAL A 25 -7.20 -22.79 -3.11
CA VAL A 25 -7.94 -21.93 -2.18
C VAL A 25 -7.42 -20.50 -2.21
N MET A 26 -6.10 -20.32 -2.21
CA MET A 26 -5.48 -19.00 -2.33
C MET A 26 -5.87 -18.33 -3.66
N LYS A 27 -5.82 -19.04 -4.78
CA LYS A 27 -6.22 -18.53 -6.10
C LYS A 27 -7.68 -18.12 -6.12
N LYS A 28 -8.57 -18.93 -5.53
CA LYS A 28 -9.99 -18.60 -5.42
C LYS A 28 -10.21 -17.32 -4.61
N ALA A 29 -9.57 -17.19 -3.44
CA ALA A 29 -9.69 -16.01 -2.58
C ALA A 29 -9.14 -14.74 -3.26
N ALA A 30 -7.95 -14.85 -3.86
CA ALA A 30 -7.29 -13.77 -4.58
C ALA A 30 -8.10 -13.32 -5.80
N THR A 31 -8.69 -14.27 -6.55
CA THR A 31 -9.60 -13.97 -7.67
C THR A 31 -10.83 -13.22 -7.19
N TYR A 32 -11.44 -13.62 -6.08
CA TYR A 32 -12.57 -12.88 -5.51
C TYR A 32 -12.17 -11.45 -5.10
N TYR A 33 -11.04 -11.28 -4.39
CA TYR A 33 -10.56 -9.95 -4.00
C TYR A 33 -10.31 -9.05 -5.19
N HIS A 34 -9.53 -9.54 -6.16
CA HIS A 34 -9.14 -8.77 -7.33
C HIS A 34 -10.34 -8.42 -8.23
N MET A 35 -11.24 -9.39 -8.49
CA MET A 35 -12.32 -9.25 -9.46
C MET A 35 -13.64 -8.71 -8.88
N LYS A 36 -13.85 -8.79 -7.56
CA LYS A 36 -15.13 -8.43 -6.92
C LYS A 36 -14.98 -7.36 -5.83
N VAL A 37 -13.92 -7.42 -5.03
CA VAL A 37 -13.72 -6.50 -3.89
C VAL A 37 -13.01 -5.23 -4.31
N SER A 38 -12.06 -5.33 -5.24
CA SER A 38 -11.25 -4.19 -5.68
C SER A 38 -12.10 -3.11 -6.33
N THR A 39 -11.65 -1.87 -6.22
CA THR A 39 -12.14 -0.78 -7.08
C THR A 39 -10.96 0.05 -7.53
N HIS A 40 -10.83 0.24 -8.84
CA HIS A 40 -9.63 0.80 -9.47
C HIS A 40 -8.34 0.03 -9.15
N GLY A 41 -8.42 -1.23 -8.69
CA GLY A 41 -7.27 -2.00 -8.19
C GLY A 41 -6.96 -1.79 -6.70
N GLY A 42 -7.72 -0.94 -5.99
CA GLY A 42 -7.48 -0.59 -4.60
C GLY A 42 -8.52 -1.14 -3.63
N TYR A 43 -8.23 -1.00 -2.33
CA TYR A 43 -8.96 -1.66 -1.24
C TYR A 43 -9.19 -0.72 -0.04
N VAL A 44 -10.22 -1.04 0.76
CA VAL A 44 -10.52 -0.38 2.05
C VAL A 44 -10.39 -1.37 3.22
N TYR A 45 -10.60 -0.93 4.46
CA TYR A 45 -10.38 -1.77 5.66
C TYR A 45 -11.43 -2.86 5.78
N HIS A 46 -12.70 -2.50 5.56
CA HIS A 46 -13.83 -3.37 5.82
C HIS A 46 -14.86 -3.29 4.70
N TYR A 47 -15.45 -4.44 4.42
CA TYR A 47 -16.53 -4.63 3.48
C TYR A 47 -17.64 -5.43 4.14
N SER A 48 -18.90 -5.07 3.88
CA SER A 48 -20.01 -5.98 4.19
C SER A 48 -19.93 -7.22 3.28
N PRO A 49 -20.50 -8.38 3.68
CA PRO A 49 -20.43 -9.60 2.86
C PRO A 49 -21.03 -9.47 1.45
N ASP A 50 -21.98 -8.56 1.27
CA ASP A 50 -22.61 -8.23 -0.01
C ASP A 50 -21.89 -7.09 -0.77
N LEU A 51 -20.78 -6.58 -0.22
CA LEU A 51 -19.95 -5.49 -0.76
C LEU A 51 -20.65 -4.14 -0.92
N THR A 52 -21.88 -3.99 -0.43
CA THR A 52 -22.66 -2.74 -0.56
C THR A 52 -22.19 -1.65 0.38
N LYS A 53 -21.52 -2.02 1.48
CA LYS A 53 -20.95 -1.10 2.46
C LYS A 53 -19.45 -1.28 2.57
N ARG A 54 -18.75 -0.16 2.68
CA ARG A 54 -17.30 -0.06 2.65
C ARG A 54 -16.85 0.96 3.69
N TRP A 55 -15.75 0.66 4.36
CA TRP A 55 -15.19 1.54 5.37
C TRP A 55 -13.68 1.59 5.32
N GLY A 56 -13.16 2.81 5.47
CA GLY A 56 -11.82 3.06 5.97
C GLY A 56 -11.93 3.81 7.29
N GLU A 57 -11.34 4.99 7.37
CA GLU A 57 -11.63 5.96 8.45
C GLU A 57 -12.99 6.64 8.20
N GLY A 58 -14.06 5.91 8.52
CA GLY A 58 -15.43 6.27 8.20
C GLY A 58 -15.96 5.54 6.97
N VAL A 59 -17.17 5.90 6.53
CA VAL A 59 -17.82 5.30 5.37
C VAL A 59 -17.07 5.70 4.10
N ALA A 60 -16.71 4.70 3.29
CA ALA A 60 -16.02 4.89 2.03
C ALA A 60 -17.01 4.87 0.86
N SER A 61 -16.85 5.80 -0.08
CA SER A 61 -17.57 5.75 -1.35
C SER A 61 -17.02 4.63 -2.26
N PRO A 62 -17.74 4.24 -3.33
CA PRO A 62 -17.22 3.31 -4.33
C PRO A 62 -15.91 3.78 -4.97
N ASP A 63 -15.74 5.10 -5.15
CA ASP A 63 -14.57 5.71 -5.79
C ASP A 63 -13.41 5.94 -4.81
N GLN A 64 -13.54 5.51 -3.55
CA GLN A 64 -12.52 5.68 -2.52
C GLN A 64 -11.82 4.36 -2.17
N VAL A 65 -10.51 4.46 -1.99
CA VAL A 65 -9.62 3.39 -1.52
C VAL A 65 -8.69 3.94 -0.44
N TRP A 66 -8.19 3.06 0.43
CA TRP A 66 -7.32 3.48 1.54
C TRP A 66 -5.87 3.13 1.30
N VAL A 67 -4.99 4.05 1.71
CA VAL A 67 -3.53 3.87 1.69
C VAL A 67 -3.05 3.38 3.05
N GLN A 68 -3.60 3.92 4.13
CA GLN A 68 -3.31 3.47 5.49
C GLN A 68 -3.60 1.96 5.63
N PRO A 69 -2.70 1.17 6.25
CA PRO A 69 -2.96 -0.22 6.55
C PRO A 69 -4.21 -0.42 7.43
N PRO A 70 -4.98 -1.51 7.24
CA PRO A 70 -4.72 -2.63 6.33
C PRO A 70 -5.30 -2.43 4.91
N GLY A 71 -5.30 -1.21 4.36
CA GLY A 71 -5.83 -0.91 3.03
C GLY A 71 -4.99 -1.41 1.84
N THR A 72 -5.00 -0.65 0.76
CA THR A 72 -4.45 -1.01 -0.56
C THR A 72 -3.02 -1.55 -0.52
N PRO A 73 -2.05 -0.92 0.18
CA PRO A 73 -0.69 -1.44 0.22
C PRO A 73 -0.60 -2.83 0.86
N THR A 74 -1.40 -3.08 1.89
CA THR A 74 -1.40 -4.37 2.62
C THR A 74 -1.88 -5.51 1.73
N VAL A 75 -2.97 -5.28 0.98
CA VAL A 75 -3.51 -6.27 0.05
C VAL A 75 -2.57 -6.48 -1.14
N GLY A 76 -1.99 -5.41 -1.70
CA GLY A 76 -1.00 -5.50 -2.78
C GLY A 76 0.24 -6.31 -2.38
N LEU A 77 0.75 -6.12 -1.15
CA LEU A 77 1.87 -6.89 -0.63
C LEU A 77 1.50 -8.38 -0.45
N ALA A 78 0.28 -8.69 -0.02
CA ALA A 78 -0.19 -10.06 0.09
C ALA A 78 -0.24 -10.77 -1.28
N PHE A 79 -0.70 -10.08 -2.34
CA PHE A 79 -0.60 -10.61 -3.70
C PHE A 79 0.86 -10.82 -4.12
N LEU A 80 1.74 -9.87 -3.82
CA LEU A 80 3.14 -10.01 -4.18
C LEU A 80 3.83 -11.20 -3.47
N GLU A 81 3.49 -11.47 -2.21
CA GLU A 81 3.97 -12.67 -1.51
C GLU A 81 3.43 -13.96 -2.14
N ALA A 82 2.16 -13.97 -2.57
CA ALA A 82 1.59 -15.09 -3.32
C ALA A 82 2.30 -15.32 -4.67
N TYR A 83 2.67 -14.25 -5.38
CA TYR A 83 3.50 -14.34 -6.59
C TYR A 83 4.86 -14.96 -6.29
N LYS A 84 5.56 -14.49 -5.26
CA LYS A 84 6.88 -15.05 -4.87
C LYS A 84 6.80 -16.53 -4.52
N ALA A 85 5.71 -16.96 -3.88
CA ALA A 85 5.51 -18.34 -3.46
C ALA A 85 5.16 -19.28 -4.62
N THR A 86 4.50 -18.79 -5.68
CA THR A 86 3.89 -19.65 -6.72
C THR A 86 4.45 -19.43 -8.13
N GLY A 87 4.98 -18.24 -8.41
CA GLY A 87 5.36 -17.82 -9.76
C GLY A 87 4.19 -17.47 -10.69
N ASP A 88 2.94 -17.54 -10.20
CA ASP A 88 1.74 -17.28 -11.02
C ASP A 88 1.54 -15.77 -11.25
N SER A 89 1.64 -15.34 -12.51
CA SER A 89 1.64 -13.93 -12.89
C SER A 89 0.37 -13.18 -12.49
N PHE A 90 -0.76 -13.88 -12.34
CA PHE A 90 -2.00 -13.27 -11.86
C PHE A 90 -1.82 -12.47 -10.57
N TYR A 91 -1.02 -13.01 -9.63
CA TYR A 91 -0.76 -12.32 -8.37
C TYR A 91 0.12 -11.09 -8.57
N LEU A 92 1.09 -11.14 -9.48
CA LEU A 92 1.89 -9.98 -9.83
C LEU A 92 1.04 -8.91 -10.51
N ASP A 93 0.13 -9.29 -11.40
CA ASP A 93 -0.80 -8.37 -12.07
C ASP A 93 -1.68 -7.66 -11.03
N ALA A 94 -2.29 -8.41 -10.10
CA ALA A 94 -3.09 -7.84 -9.01
C ALA A 94 -2.30 -6.92 -8.06
N ALA A 95 -1.04 -7.27 -7.74
CA ALA A 95 -0.15 -6.40 -6.97
C ALA A 95 0.24 -5.13 -7.74
N THR A 96 0.39 -5.24 -9.07
CA THR A 96 0.71 -4.12 -9.96
C THR A 96 -0.42 -3.12 -10.01
N GLU A 97 -1.67 -3.57 -10.15
CA GLU A 97 -2.84 -2.67 -10.12
C GLU A 97 -2.97 -1.94 -8.77
N ALA A 98 -2.72 -2.63 -7.65
CA ALA A 98 -2.68 -1.99 -6.33
C ALA A 98 -1.56 -0.93 -6.22
N ALA A 99 -0.41 -1.17 -6.85
CA ALA A 99 0.67 -0.19 -6.94
C ALA A 99 0.29 1.02 -7.84
N GLU A 100 -0.40 0.78 -8.95
CA GLU A 100 -0.86 1.84 -9.86
C GLU A 100 -1.89 2.77 -9.22
N VAL A 101 -2.72 2.27 -8.29
CA VAL A 101 -3.56 3.11 -7.43
C VAL A 101 -2.72 4.11 -6.64
N LEU A 102 -1.63 3.65 -6.03
CA LEU A 102 -0.73 4.53 -5.28
C LEU A 102 -0.04 5.54 -6.19
N VAL A 103 0.34 5.14 -7.41
CA VAL A 103 0.87 6.08 -8.43
C VAL A 103 -0.17 7.16 -8.74
N TYR A 104 -1.44 6.80 -8.90
CA TYR A 104 -2.53 7.76 -9.16
C TYR A 104 -2.68 8.77 -8.01
N GLY A 105 -2.71 8.27 -6.77
CA GLY A 105 -2.97 9.08 -5.58
C GLY A 105 -1.77 9.78 -4.97
N GLN A 106 -0.58 9.67 -5.58
CA GLN A 106 0.64 10.30 -5.04
C GLN A 106 0.49 11.83 -5.03
N LEU A 107 0.81 12.45 -3.90
CA LEU A 107 0.69 13.90 -3.70
C LEU A 107 1.82 14.67 -4.39
N GLN A 108 1.62 15.96 -4.67
CA GLN A 108 2.68 16.87 -5.15
C GLN A 108 3.84 16.99 -4.15
N SER A 109 3.59 16.86 -2.86
CA SER A 109 4.60 16.78 -1.80
C SER A 109 5.36 15.44 -1.76
N GLY A 110 4.97 14.47 -2.60
CA GLY A 110 5.70 13.24 -2.90
C GLY A 110 5.26 11.99 -2.12
N GLY A 111 4.64 12.15 -0.95
CA GLY A 111 4.06 11.06 -0.17
C GLY A 111 2.55 10.87 -0.43
N TRP A 112 1.85 10.35 0.59
CA TRP A 112 0.42 10.03 0.55
C TRP A 112 -0.31 10.52 1.79
N THR A 113 -1.63 10.69 1.66
CA THR A 113 -2.59 10.81 2.77
C THR A 113 -3.29 9.47 3.00
N ASN A 114 -4.16 9.38 4.01
CA ASN A 114 -4.88 8.17 4.41
C ASN A 114 -5.67 7.46 3.29
N CYS A 115 -6.26 8.19 2.35
CA CYS A 115 -7.08 7.64 1.28
C CYS A 115 -6.83 8.29 -0.09
N ILE A 116 -7.29 7.62 -1.14
CA ILE A 116 -7.31 8.11 -2.51
C ILE A 116 -8.75 8.10 -2.98
N ASP A 117 -9.23 9.27 -3.36
CA ASP A 117 -10.54 9.47 -3.98
C ASP A 117 -10.37 9.70 -5.48
N PHE A 118 -10.96 8.82 -6.29
CA PHE A 118 -10.94 8.89 -7.75
C PHE A 118 -12.04 9.80 -8.30
N ASN A 119 -13.02 10.18 -7.48
CA ASN A 119 -14.02 11.16 -7.87
C ASN A 119 -13.37 12.57 -7.82
N PRO A 120 -13.23 13.28 -8.94
CA PRO A 120 -12.61 14.61 -8.97
C PRO A 120 -13.40 15.67 -8.20
N ARG A 121 -14.66 15.37 -7.86
CA ARG A 121 -15.53 16.22 -7.04
C ARG A 121 -15.70 15.69 -5.61
N GLY A 122 -15.03 14.59 -5.27
CA GLY A 122 -15.03 14.01 -3.94
C GLY A 122 -14.53 14.99 -2.87
N ASP A 123 -14.96 14.76 -1.64
CA ASP A 123 -14.56 15.54 -0.47
C ASP A 123 -13.19 15.11 0.09
N ARG A 124 -12.74 13.89 -0.27
CA ARG A 124 -11.46 13.31 0.13
C ARG A 124 -10.37 13.41 -0.95
N THR A 125 -10.65 14.07 -2.08
CA THR A 125 -9.63 14.32 -3.09
C THR A 125 -8.50 15.17 -2.51
N ALA A 126 -7.25 14.81 -2.82
CA ALA A 126 -6.05 15.55 -2.40
C ALA A 126 -5.31 16.16 -3.61
N GLN A 127 -4.25 16.93 -3.38
CA GLN A 127 -3.47 17.56 -4.45
C GLN A 127 -2.52 16.54 -5.12
N TYR A 128 -3.09 15.68 -5.97
CA TYR A 128 -2.34 14.63 -6.68
C TYR A 128 -1.36 15.21 -7.72
N ARG A 129 -0.23 14.52 -7.92
CA ARG A 129 0.81 14.85 -8.91
C ARG A 129 0.33 14.82 -10.35
N ASN A 130 -0.64 13.96 -10.65
CA ASN A 130 -1.18 13.79 -11.99
C ASN A 130 -2.14 14.91 -12.43
N GLY A 131 -2.37 15.92 -11.57
CA GLY A 131 -3.27 17.05 -11.84
C GLY A 131 -4.77 16.72 -11.80
N LYS A 132 -5.14 15.48 -11.44
CA LYS A 132 -6.54 15.03 -11.34
C LYS A 132 -7.15 15.24 -9.96
N GLY A 133 -6.37 15.77 -9.02
CA GLY A 133 -6.79 16.00 -7.64
C GLY A 133 -6.83 17.47 -7.26
N ARG A 134 -7.73 17.82 -6.36
CA ARG A 134 -7.86 19.15 -5.74
C ARG A 134 -7.99 18.97 -4.24
N GLY A 135 -7.18 19.66 -3.44
CA GLY A 135 -7.25 19.51 -1.99
C GLY A 135 -5.92 19.80 -1.31
N LYS A 136 -5.71 19.19 -0.14
CA LYS A 136 -4.48 19.35 0.64
C LYS A 136 -3.32 18.61 -0.04
N ASN A 137 -2.12 19.15 0.13
CA ASN A 137 -0.86 18.54 -0.32
C ASN A 137 -0.08 17.94 0.86
N ASN A 138 -0.78 17.41 1.85
CA ASN A 138 -0.22 17.00 3.13
C ASN A 138 0.16 15.51 3.05
N SER A 139 1.42 15.22 2.75
CA SER A 139 1.94 13.86 2.90
C SER A 139 2.10 13.55 4.38
N SER A 140 1.88 12.29 4.77
CA SER A 140 1.84 11.89 6.18
C SER A 140 2.60 10.60 6.45
N LEU A 141 3.23 10.55 7.62
CA LEU A 141 3.80 9.35 8.25
C LEU A 141 2.85 8.70 9.24
N ASP A 142 1.74 9.37 9.56
CA ASP A 142 0.71 8.88 10.47
C ASP A 142 0.15 7.55 10.00
N ASP A 143 -0.01 6.60 10.93
CA ASP A 143 -0.52 5.25 10.68
C ASP A 143 0.07 4.54 9.45
N GLY A 144 1.34 4.81 9.11
CA GLY A 144 2.04 4.13 8.02
C GLY A 144 1.61 4.55 6.61
N GLN A 145 0.91 5.67 6.43
CA GLN A 145 0.37 6.11 5.13
C GLN A 145 1.44 6.13 4.02
N THR A 146 2.47 6.97 4.14
CA THR A 146 3.52 7.04 3.11
C THR A 146 4.44 5.81 3.14
N GLN A 147 4.70 5.24 4.33
CA GLN A 147 5.62 4.13 4.52
C GLN A 147 5.13 2.87 3.82
N SER A 148 3.87 2.49 4.04
CA SER A 148 3.28 1.31 3.42
C SER A 148 3.09 1.48 1.91
N ALA A 149 2.75 2.69 1.45
CA ALA A 149 2.73 2.98 0.02
C ALA A 149 4.11 2.76 -0.64
N LEU A 150 5.17 3.27 -0.02
CA LEU A 150 6.54 3.07 -0.49
C LEU A 150 6.96 1.61 -0.47
N GLN A 151 6.62 0.87 0.59
CA GLN A 151 6.92 -0.56 0.69
C GLN A 151 6.31 -1.34 -0.48
N LEU A 152 5.03 -1.12 -0.81
CA LEU A 152 4.41 -1.78 -1.95
C LEU A 152 5.07 -1.36 -3.28
N LEU A 153 5.22 -0.06 -3.52
CA LEU A 153 5.78 0.45 -4.77
C LEU A 153 7.18 -0.11 -5.03
N ILE A 154 8.07 -0.07 -4.03
CA ILE A 154 9.44 -0.59 -4.15
C ILE A 154 9.45 -2.09 -4.42
N ALA A 155 8.61 -2.85 -3.70
CA ALA A 155 8.58 -4.30 -3.84
C ALA A 155 8.04 -4.74 -5.21
N VAL A 156 6.99 -4.07 -5.72
CA VAL A 156 6.44 -4.32 -7.06
C VAL A 156 7.42 -3.87 -8.15
N ASP A 157 8.06 -2.72 -7.97
CA ASP A 157 9.09 -2.22 -8.90
C ASP A 157 10.24 -3.22 -9.06
N GLN A 158 10.72 -3.76 -7.93
CA GLN A 158 11.73 -4.81 -7.92
C GLN A 158 11.24 -6.11 -8.61
N ALA A 159 10.00 -6.52 -8.38
CA ALA A 159 9.43 -7.71 -9.03
C ALA A 159 9.37 -7.57 -10.56
N HIS A 160 9.14 -6.35 -11.05
CA HIS A 160 9.22 -5.98 -12.46
C HIS A 160 10.62 -5.62 -12.95
N LYS A 161 11.67 -5.86 -12.14
CA LYS A 161 13.07 -5.57 -12.46
C LYS A 161 13.28 -4.10 -12.86
N PHE A 162 12.54 -3.19 -12.22
CA PHE A 162 12.60 -1.74 -12.45
C PHE A 162 12.17 -1.29 -13.85
N GLN A 163 11.40 -2.11 -14.56
CA GLN A 163 10.99 -1.82 -15.95
C GLN A 163 9.64 -1.09 -16.04
N GLN A 164 8.85 -1.09 -14.96
CA GLN A 164 7.57 -0.38 -14.90
C GLN A 164 7.79 1.09 -14.54
N LYS A 165 8.01 1.92 -15.57
CA LYS A 165 8.43 3.33 -15.43
C LYS A 165 7.56 4.16 -14.48
N SER A 166 6.24 3.98 -14.49
CA SER A 166 5.31 4.73 -13.65
C SER A 166 5.52 4.43 -12.16
N ILE A 167 5.59 3.13 -11.81
CA ILE A 167 5.82 2.63 -10.47
C ILE A 167 7.23 3.02 -10.00
N HIS A 168 8.24 2.78 -10.85
CA HIS A 168 9.63 3.16 -10.57
C HIS A 168 9.75 4.64 -10.22
N ASN A 169 9.18 5.50 -11.06
CA ASN A 169 9.22 6.94 -10.86
C ASN A 169 8.51 7.32 -9.54
N ALA A 170 7.30 6.80 -9.30
CA ALA A 170 6.56 7.09 -8.07
C ALA A 170 7.34 6.68 -6.81
N ALA A 171 7.99 5.50 -6.81
CA ALA A 171 8.84 5.04 -5.73
C ALA A 171 10.03 5.99 -5.48
N GLN A 172 10.74 6.38 -6.54
CA GLN A 172 11.89 7.29 -6.46
C GLN A 172 11.50 8.67 -5.91
N ILE A 173 10.39 9.23 -6.40
CA ILE A 173 9.88 10.52 -5.91
C ILE A 173 9.46 10.43 -4.44
N GLY A 174 8.73 9.39 -4.07
CA GLY A 174 8.26 9.25 -2.70
C GLY A 174 9.42 9.06 -1.72
N LEU A 175 10.42 8.25 -2.09
CA LEU A 175 11.61 8.05 -1.28
C LEU A 175 12.43 9.36 -1.16
N THR A 176 12.63 10.06 -2.26
CA THR A 176 13.33 11.36 -2.27
C THR A 176 12.58 12.39 -1.41
N ALA A 177 11.26 12.45 -1.53
CA ALA A 177 10.43 13.35 -0.74
C ALA A 177 10.48 13.02 0.75
N LEU A 178 10.42 11.74 1.12
CA LEU A 178 10.58 11.29 2.49
C LEU A 178 11.93 11.74 3.08
N LEU A 179 13.04 11.49 2.37
CA LEU A 179 14.37 11.92 2.81
C LEU A 179 14.50 13.45 2.91
N ASN A 180 13.86 14.18 1.99
CA ASN A 180 13.80 15.63 2.04
C ASN A 180 12.92 16.16 3.18
N ALA A 181 12.00 15.35 3.72
CA ALA A 181 11.22 15.66 4.90
C ALA A 181 11.97 15.42 6.21
N GLN A 182 13.12 14.76 6.21
CA GLN A 182 13.92 14.57 7.41
C GLN A 182 14.57 15.89 7.87
N PHE A 183 14.40 16.25 9.13
CA PHE A 183 15.12 17.38 9.75
C PHE A 183 16.62 17.05 9.89
N SER A 184 17.49 18.06 10.02
CA SER A 184 18.94 17.80 10.12
C SER A 184 19.38 17.11 11.41
N ASN A 185 18.52 17.04 12.44
CA ASN A 185 18.74 16.22 13.64
C ASN A 185 18.32 14.76 13.45
N GLY A 186 17.88 14.37 12.24
CA GLY A 186 17.44 13.02 11.91
C GLY A 186 15.96 12.73 12.19
N ALA A 187 15.23 13.62 12.84
CA ALA A 187 13.81 13.46 13.10
C ALA A 187 12.98 13.66 11.82
N PHE A 188 11.73 13.19 11.83
CA PHE A 188 10.77 13.40 10.75
C PHE A 188 9.52 14.10 11.29
N PRO A 189 8.88 14.99 10.52
CA PRO A 189 7.56 15.49 10.86
C PRO A 189 6.52 14.39 10.69
N GLN A 190 5.41 14.46 11.43
CA GLN A 190 4.25 13.60 11.17
C GLN A 190 3.66 13.88 9.79
N VAL A 191 3.61 15.16 9.37
CA VAL A 191 3.03 15.63 8.10
C VAL A 191 3.98 16.63 7.42
N TRP A 192 4.08 16.60 6.09
CA TRP A 192 4.86 17.57 5.31
C TRP A 192 4.16 17.96 3.99
N THR A 193 4.47 19.15 3.49
CA THR A 193 3.97 19.68 2.21
C THR A 193 5.08 19.91 1.18
N GLY A 194 6.33 19.69 1.56
CA GLY A 194 7.53 19.85 0.75
C GLY A 194 8.79 19.54 1.57
N PRO A 195 9.99 19.82 1.04
CA PRO A 195 11.24 19.69 1.79
C PRO A 195 11.21 20.51 3.08
N VAL A 196 11.72 19.95 4.18
CA VAL A 196 11.86 20.70 5.44
C VAL A 196 13.14 21.55 5.43
N SER A 197 13.15 22.63 6.20
CA SER A 197 14.39 23.37 6.44
C SER A 197 15.43 22.45 7.10
N LYS A 198 16.67 22.52 6.61
CA LYS A 198 17.82 21.83 7.20
C LYS A 198 18.49 22.66 8.30
N GLU A 199 18.07 23.91 8.47
CA GLU A 199 18.45 24.72 9.61
C GLU A 199 17.57 24.34 10.80
N LEU A 200 18.17 23.70 11.81
CA LEU A 200 17.49 23.52 13.10
C LEU A 200 17.51 24.85 13.82
N PRO A 201 16.38 25.28 14.39
CA PRO A 201 16.42 26.27 15.45
C PRO A 201 17.31 25.71 16.58
N SER A 202 18.52 26.27 16.73
CA SER A 202 19.50 25.81 17.73
C SER A 202 19.01 25.99 19.17
N ASP A 203 17.96 26.80 19.35
CA ASP A 203 17.58 27.35 20.65
C ASP A 203 16.17 26.94 21.11
N ILE A 204 15.48 26.05 20.37
CA ILE A 204 14.17 25.53 20.82
C ILE A 204 14.41 24.42 21.84
N LYS A 205 14.29 24.78 23.13
CA LYS A 205 14.19 23.79 24.20
C LYS A 205 12.88 23.02 24.06
N ALA A 206 12.96 21.70 24.15
CA ALA A 206 11.76 20.88 24.27
C ALA A 206 10.93 21.33 25.47
N ASN A 207 9.63 21.48 25.28
CA ASN A 207 8.65 21.79 26.33
C ASN A 207 7.46 20.83 26.23
N TYR A 208 6.78 20.62 27.36
CA TYR A 208 5.45 20.03 27.35
C TYR A 208 4.44 21.12 26.93
N PRO A 209 3.34 20.76 26.25
CA PRO A 209 2.27 21.71 26.01
C PRO A 209 1.70 22.19 27.34
N ASP A 210 1.32 23.47 27.42
CA ASP A 210 0.69 24.05 28.61
C ASP A 210 -0.81 23.65 28.75
N TYR A 211 -1.26 22.72 27.89
CA TYR A 211 -2.61 22.22 27.82
C TYR A 211 -2.61 20.70 27.64
N ASP A 212 -3.66 20.06 28.13
CA ASP A 212 -3.92 18.64 27.86
C ASP A 212 -4.72 18.50 26.57
N TRP A 213 -4.43 17.47 25.77
CA TRP A 213 -5.16 17.21 24.51
C TRP A 213 -6.60 16.84 24.87
N ARG A 214 -7.56 17.70 24.52
CA ARG A 214 -9.00 17.48 24.69
C ARG A 214 -9.70 17.60 23.36
#